data_AF-A0A956P939-F1
#
_entry.id   AF-A0A956P939-F1
#
_cell.length_a   1.000
_cell.length_b   1.000
_cell.length_c   1.000
_cell.angle_alpha   90.00
_cell.angle_beta   90.00
_cell.angle_gamma   90.00
#
_symmetry.space_group_name_H-M   'P 1'
#
loop_
_entity.id
_entity.type
_entity.pdbx_description
1 polymer ?
#
loop_
_entity_poly.entity_id
_entity_poly.type
_entity_poly.pdbx_seq_one_letter_code
_entity_poly.pdbx_strand_id
1 'polypeptide(L)'
;MNPRVAIVGGVVAALLGTLFTPVRGLAQGSGHPRPDPVGLSQVPVSGWPVYVEDLTIGSPVSDYGSHFGIKASTLDDGAPESDLFADARSLLYHATYAANTDDGRQMDEGFFRFFDGNGASRFAPAESREIHFHPWGWEETAVDGDLTAEGYAMTFEEDVFLVATIVTNDGDESVTLTPRFNVRNETDPETESSFPASQRDDFAVAEMIEPGVAGVTYAAPFVFGLFGFNVFERAIVADPEVHDVANIGSLRYYRKRVNLAPFTLGPGERRGVYVLVAFDDYATPAADRAVAAQEALAAMGADAAEAIDAAVAETDAEWDDFFASLPPPHGDEPNDARIYDLAATALRMNVYGQRGLMPGRASVPGKVHFNLFFVWDLPLQALGHNEWDPTLATEELGVQYGFCSP
;
A
#
# COMPACT_ATOMS: atom_id res chain seq x y z
N MET A 1 39.01 26.71 -23.77
CA MET A 1 39.12 25.81 -22.59
C MET A 1 38.71 24.41 -23.01
N ASN A 2 39.26 23.35 -22.40
CA ASN A 2 38.93 21.98 -22.75
C ASN A 2 37.61 21.56 -22.07
N PRO A 3 36.53 21.22 -22.82
CA PRO A 3 35.22 20.95 -22.23
C PRO A 3 35.21 19.76 -21.24
N ARG A 4 36.17 18.83 -21.34
CA ARG A 4 36.31 17.71 -20.39
C ARG A 4 36.69 18.15 -18.98
N VAL A 5 37.33 19.32 -18.80
CA VAL A 5 37.71 19.82 -17.47
C VAL A 5 36.53 20.47 -16.74
N ALA A 6 35.60 21.08 -17.47
CA ALA A 6 34.40 21.70 -16.88
C ALA A 6 33.44 20.64 -16.32
N ILE A 7 33.27 19.52 -17.02
CA ILE A 7 32.39 18.41 -16.60
C ILE A 7 32.89 17.76 -15.31
N VAL A 8 34.20 17.46 -15.22
CA VAL A 8 34.81 16.88 -14.00
C VAL A 8 34.71 17.84 -12.82
N GLY A 9 34.92 19.14 -13.04
CA GLY A 9 34.76 20.16 -11.99
C GLY A 9 33.33 20.25 -11.44
N GLY A 10 32.32 20.18 -12.32
CA GLY A 10 30.92 20.21 -11.91
C GLY A 10 30.49 18.99 -11.09
N VAL A 11 30.91 17.78 -11.50
CA VAL A 11 30.58 16.53 -10.79
C VAL A 11 31.20 16.48 -9.39
N VAL A 12 32.46 16.93 -9.23
CA VAL A 12 33.12 17.00 -7.91
C VAL A 12 32.47 18.05 -7.00
N ALA A 13 32.02 19.19 -7.55
CA ALA A 13 31.32 20.20 -6.78
C ALA A 13 29.94 19.71 -6.28
N ALA A 14 29.20 18.97 -7.11
CA ALA A 14 27.91 18.38 -6.72
C ALA A 14 28.08 17.32 -5.61
N LEU A 15 29.07 16.42 -5.73
CA LEU A 15 29.40 15.42 -4.72
C LEU A 15 29.89 16.01 -3.38
N LEU A 16 30.53 17.19 -3.40
CA LEU A 16 30.91 17.88 -2.17
C LEU A 16 29.73 18.66 -1.56
N GLY A 17 28.75 19.10 -2.34
CA GLY A 17 27.53 19.75 -1.83
C GLY A 17 26.68 18.81 -0.97
N THR A 18 26.50 17.56 -1.41
CA THR A 18 25.73 16.55 -0.67
C THR A 18 26.41 16.13 0.63
N LEU A 19 27.74 16.01 0.64
CA LEU A 19 28.52 15.63 1.84
C LEU A 19 28.53 16.67 2.98
N PHE A 20 28.08 17.90 2.73
CA PHE A 20 28.08 18.99 3.73
C PHE A 20 26.72 19.62 3.97
N THR A 21 25.62 18.99 3.55
CA THR A 21 24.28 19.45 3.93
C THR A 21 24.01 19.07 5.40
N PRO A 22 23.85 20.03 6.32
CA PRO A 22 23.67 19.71 7.73
C PRO A 22 22.27 19.12 7.95
N VAL A 23 22.22 17.82 8.24
CA VAL A 23 21.00 17.15 8.72
C VAL A 23 20.55 17.87 9.99
N ARG A 24 19.43 18.61 9.89
CA ARG A 24 18.79 19.24 11.05
C ARG A 24 18.09 18.16 11.86
N GLY A 25 18.84 17.50 12.73
CA GLY A 25 18.28 16.62 13.74
C GLY A 25 17.32 17.40 14.66
N LEU A 26 16.03 17.24 14.43
CA LEU A 26 14.99 17.65 15.37
C LEU A 26 14.96 16.65 16.53
N ALA A 27 15.78 16.91 17.55
CA ALA A 27 15.66 16.23 18.82
C ALA A 27 14.43 16.77 19.57
N GLN A 28 13.35 15.98 19.65
CA GLN A 28 12.28 16.17 20.61
C GLN A 28 12.22 14.97 21.58
N GLY A 29 11.90 15.28 22.84
CA GLY A 29 12.18 14.42 23.98
C GLY A 29 11.12 13.36 24.24
N SER A 30 11.57 12.27 24.86
CA SER A 30 10.74 11.17 25.35
C SER A 30 9.72 11.61 26.41
N GLY A 31 8.46 11.24 26.20
CA GLY A 31 7.34 11.53 27.11
C GLY A 31 5.97 11.40 26.44
N HIS A 32 5.73 10.28 25.74
CA HIS A 32 4.56 9.94 24.91
C HIS A 32 3.48 11.02 24.68
N PRO A 33 3.46 11.58 23.45
CA PRO A 33 2.21 11.99 22.84
C PRO A 33 2.07 11.56 21.36
N ARG A 34 0.91 10.90 21.09
CA ARG A 34 0.19 10.75 19.81
C ARG A 34 0.79 9.86 18.68
N PRO A 35 -0.09 9.18 17.91
CA PRO A 35 0.23 8.55 16.62
C PRO A 35 0.47 9.56 15.49
N ASP A 36 0.01 10.80 15.63
CA ASP A 36 0.57 11.97 14.93
C ASP A 36 1.46 12.74 15.93
N PRO A 37 2.78 12.45 15.99
CA PRO A 37 3.67 13.00 17.01
C PRO A 37 3.94 14.51 16.85
N VAL A 38 3.47 15.12 15.75
CA VAL A 38 3.77 16.51 15.36
C VAL A 38 2.52 17.37 15.17
N GLY A 39 1.32 16.78 15.10
CA GLY A 39 0.07 17.50 14.86
C GLY A 39 -0.07 17.98 13.41
N LEU A 40 0.50 17.23 12.46
CA LEU A 40 0.51 17.58 11.04
C LEU A 40 -0.63 16.91 10.24
N SER A 41 -1.12 15.75 10.66
CA SER A 41 -2.20 15.04 9.97
C SER A 41 -3.48 15.90 9.98
N GLN A 42 -4.06 16.09 8.80
CA GLN A 42 -5.35 16.77 8.67
C GLN A 42 -6.53 15.88 9.08
N VAL A 43 -6.30 14.57 9.07
CA VAL A 43 -7.25 13.52 9.47
C VAL A 43 -6.88 13.02 10.87
N PRO A 44 -7.84 12.92 11.82
CA PRO A 44 -7.64 12.19 13.07
C PRO A 44 -7.15 10.76 12.84
N VAL A 45 -6.04 10.40 13.49
CA VAL A 45 -5.45 9.06 13.47
C VAL A 45 -5.40 8.47 14.87
N SER A 46 -5.66 7.17 14.98
CA SER A 46 -5.59 6.38 16.20
C SER A 46 -5.08 4.95 15.90
N GLY A 47 -4.99 4.07 16.89
CA GLY A 47 -4.44 2.73 16.71
C GLY A 47 -2.89 2.68 16.68
N TRP A 48 -2.35 1.51 16.34
CA TRP A 48 -0.92 1.20 16.23
C TRP A 48 -0.73 -0.17 15.57
N PRO A 49 0.38 -0.44 14.84
CA PRO A 49 1.40 0.48 14.32
C PRO A 49 0.81 1.52 13.38
N VAL A 50 1.47 2.68 13.24
CA VAL A 50 0.97 3.78 12.42
C VAL A 50 1.66 3.73 11.06
N TYR A 51 0.93 4.03 9.98
CA TYR A 51 1.43 3.96 8.60
C TYR A 51 0.98 5.18 7.77
N VAL A 52 1.33 6.38 8.22
CA VAL A 52 0.85 7.64 7.59
C VAL A 52 1.85 8.16 6.55
N GLU A 53 1.46 8.35 5.29
CA GLU A 53 2.30 8.97 4.23
C GLU A 53 3.01 10.27 4.68
N ASP A 54 4.21 10.55 4.14
CA ASP A 54 5.14 11.65 4.50
C ASP A 54 5.67 11.69 5.95
N LEU A 55 4.91 11.23 6.94
CA LEU A 55 5.27 11.33 8.36
C LEU A 55 6.21 10.20 8.84
N THR A 56 6.90 9.54 7.88
CA THR A 56 7.04 8.06 7.85
C THR A 56 8.16 7.60 6.85
N ILE A 57 9.45 7.59 7.29
CA ILE A 57 10.70 7.26 6.53
C ILE A 57 11.75 6.21 7.14
N GLY A 58 11.65 4.89 6.88
CA GLY A 58 12.51 3.75 7.35
C GLY A 58 12.13 2.90 8.60
N SER A 59 11.72 1.62 8.42
CA SER A 59 11.75 0.39 9.29
C SER A 59 10.49 -0.50 9.09
N PRO A 60 10.60 -1.85 9.03
CA PRO A 60 9.52 -2.71 8.51
C PRO A 60 8.16 -2.76 9.25
N VAL A 61 7.98 -2.03 10.35
CA VAL A 61 6.64 -1.62 10.90
C VAL A 61 6.66 -0.28 11.61
N SER A 62 7.73 0.51 11.46
CA SER A 62 7.60 1.87 11.94
C SER A 62 6.55 2.58 11.06
N ASP A 63 5.98 3.67 11.58
CA ASP A 63 5.64 4.84 10.75
C ASP A 63 6.68 4.92 9.66
N TYR A 64 7.93 4.97 10.10
CA TYR A 64 9.01 5.23 9.23
C TYR A 64 9.04 4.27 8.00
N GLY A 65 8.81 2.97 8.13
CA GLY A 65 8.09 2.23 7.08
C GLY A 65 8.75 0.97 6.55
N SER A 66 7.91 -0.07 6.42
CA SER A 66 8.00 -1.01 5.31
C SER A 66 7.46 -0.35 4.05
N HIS A 67 7.46 -1.14 2.99
CA HIS A 67 7.77 -0.64 1.69
C HIS A 67 7.13 -1.56 0.61
N PHE A 68 6.43 -2.64 0.96
CA PHE A 68 5.28 -3.04 0.14
C PHE A 68 4.14 -3.07 1.09
N GLY A 69 3.16 -2.28 0.74
CA GLY A 69 2.27 -1.78 1.72
C GLY A 69 1.53 -0.62 1.13
N ILE A 70 0.37 -0.46 1.70
CA ILE A 70 -0.44 0.71 1.52
C ILE A 70 -0.17 1.58 2.75
N LYS A 71 -0.03 2.89 2.59
CA LYS A 71 0.06 3.86 3.69
C LYS A 71 -1.13 4.79 3.61
N ALA A 72 -1.72 5.18 4.74
CA ALA A 72 -2.83 6.13 4.72
C ALA A 72 -2.33 7.55 4.47
N SER A 73 -2.86 8.20 3.45
CA SER A 73 -2.58 9.61 3.14
C SER A 73 -3.40 10.48 4.08
N THR A 74 -2.75 11.33 4.89
CA THR A 74 -3.43 12.22 5.86
C THR A 74 -3.18 13.71 5.62
N LEU A 75 -2.52 14.03 4.51
CA LEU A 75 -2.19 15.36 4.04
C LEU A 75 -2.81 15.58 2.65
N ASP A 76 -2.94 16.84 2.24
CA ASP A 76 -3.38 17.21 0.90
C ASP A 76 -2.20 17.13 -0.08
N ASP A 77 -2.28 16.33 -1.15
CA ASP A 77 -1.31 16.40 -2.26
C ASP A 77 -1.86 17.14 -3.50
N GLY A 78 -1.23 18.28 -3.77
CA GLY A 78 -1.32 19.01 -5.02
C GLY A 78 -2.16 20.30 -4.93
N ALA A 79 -2.70 20.71 -6.08
CA ALA A 79 -3.54 21.91 -6.20
C ALA A 79 -5.04 21.54 -6.37
N PRO A 80 -5.96 22.13 -5.59
CA PRO A 80 -7.34 21.65 -5.46
C PRO A 80 -8.27 21.92 -6.68
N GLU A 81 -7.77 22.45 -7.79
CA GLU A 81 -8.58 22.87 -8.95
C GLU A 81 -8.79 21.75 -10.00
N SER A 82 -8.66 20.46 -9.64
CA SER A 82 -8.88 19.36 -10.58
C SER A 82 -9.47 18.11 -9.92
N ASP A 83 -10.24 17.33 -10.69
CA ASP A 83 -10.72 15.96 -10.36
C ASP A 83 -9.59 14.95 -10.05
N LEU A 84 -8.35 15.42 -9.94
CA LEU A 84 -7.09 14.66 -9.99
C LEU A 84 -6.22 14.96 -8.75
N PHE A 85 -6.67 15.89 -7.90
CA PHE A 85 -6.22 16.17 -6.54
C PHE A 85 -6.99 15.27 -5.57
N ALA A 86 -6.31 14.64 -4.62
CA ALA A 86 -6.96 13.98 -3.48
C ALA A 86 -6.88 14.92 -2.27
N ASP A 87 -8.03 15.36 -1.75
CA ASP A 87 -8.11 16.02 -0.45
C ASP A 87 -7.75 14.99 0.62
N ALA A 88 -7.06 15.39 1.68
CA ALA A 88 -6.71 14.53 2.82
C ALA A 88 -7.92 13.76 3.38
N ARG A 89 -9.15 14.29 3.22
CA ARG A 89 -10.41 13.67 3.67
C ARG A 89 -11.12 12.88 2.56
N SER A 90 -10.40 12.50 1.51
CA SER A 90 -10.90 11.54 0.51
C SER A 90 -10.88 10.13 1.11
N LEU A 91 -12.00 9.39 1.00
CA LEU A 91 -12.13 8.04 1.53
C LEU A 91 -11.10 7.08 0.92
N LEU A 92 -10.42 6.34 1.79
CA LEU A 92 -9.37 5.37 1.47
C LEU A 92 -8.27 5.97 0.60
N TYR A 93 -7.95 7.24 0.81
CA TYR A 93 -6.80 7.87 0.20
C TYR A 93 -5.50 7.35 0.82
N HIS A 94 -4.66 6.79 -0.05
CA HIS A 94 -3.50 6.01 0.32
C HIS A 94 -2.38 6.06 -0.72
N ALA A 95 -1.16 5.86 -0.26
CA ALA A 95 0.02 5.64 -1.09
C ALA A 95 0.34 4.14 -1.21
N THR A 96 0.56 3.68 -2.43
CA THR A 96 1.04 2.33 -2.76
C THR A 96 2.55 2.37 -2.98
N TYR A 97 3.25 1.50 -2.27
CA TYR A 97 4.70 1.38 -2.32
C TYR A 97 5.09 0.04 -2.97
N ALA A 98 5.97 0.05 -3.98
CA ALA A 98 6.30 -1.15 -4.76
C ALA A 98 7.81 -1.40 -4.93
N ALA A 99 8.27 -2.63 -4.66
CA ALA A 99 9.68 -2.94 -4.85
C ALA A 99 10.13 -3.06 -6.30
N ASN A 100 10.97 -2.11 -6.69
CA ASN A 100 11.92 -2.25 -7.78
C ASN A 100 13.34 -2.15 -7.19
N THR A 101 14.24 -3.03 -7.64
CA THR A 101 15.53 -3.35 -6.97
C THR A 101 16.47 -2.17 -6.81
N ASP A 102 16.36 -1.20 -7.70
CA ASP A 102 17.30 -0.10 -7.85
C ASP A 102 16.79 1.19 -7.19
N ASP A 103 15.50 1.26 -6.87
CA ASP A 103 14.74 2.50 -6.86
C ASP A 103 13.57 2.42 -5.85
N GLY A 104 13.93 2.31 -4.57
CA GLY A 104 12.97 2.13 -3.50
C GLY A 104 12.06 3.34 -3.23
N ARG A 105 10.84 3.38 -3.77
CA ARG A 105 9.94 4.56 -3.80
C ARG A 105 8.44 4.25 -3.70
N GLN A 106 7.65 5.29 -3.48
CA GLN A 106 6.23 5.34 -3.84
C GLN A 106 6.02 5.01 -5.33
N MET A 107 5.05 4.14 -5.63
CA MET A 107 4.72 3.73 -6.99
C MET A 107 3.55 4.55 -7.55
N ASP A 108 2.46 4.57 -6.79
CA ASP A 108 1.23 5.29 -7.06
C ASP A 108 0.50 5.62 -5.77
N GLU A 109 -0.56 6.40 -5.89
CA GLU A 109 -1.56 6.60 -4.85
C GLU A 109 -2.90 6.09 -5.35
N GLY A 110 -3.66 5.48 -4.44
CA GLY A 110 -5.03 5.05 -4.68
C GLY A 110 -6.04 5.82 -3.82
N PHE A 111 -7.25 6.00 -4.34
CA PHE A 111 -8.39 6.48 -3.54
C PHE A 111 -9.73 6.12 -4.20
N PHE A 112 -10.75 5.93 -3.36
CA PHE A 112 -12.12 5.79 -3.82
C PHE A 112 -12.77 7.17 -4.05
N ARG A 113 -13.68 7.23 -5.01
CA ARG A 113 -14.70 8.29 -5.11
C ARG A 113 -16.04 7.71 -5.50
N PHE A 114 -17.08 8.26 -4.92
CA PHE A 114 -18.45 7.93 -5.25
C PHE A 114 -19.09 9.13 -5.95
N PHE A 115 -19.93 8.86 -6.95
CA PHE A 115 -20.69 9.90 -7.65
C PHE A 115 -22.17 9.59 -7.54
N ASP A 116 -22.96 10.53 -7.01
CA ASP A 116 -24.41 10.33 -6.89
C ASP A 116 -25.14 10.47 -8.24
N GLY A 117 -26.46 10.24 -8.25
CA GLY A 117 -27.29 10.34 -9.44
C GLY A 117 -27.32 11.72 -10.12
N ASN A 118 -26.85 12.78 -9.45
CA ASN A 118 -26.69 14.12 -10.03
C ASN A 118 -25.25 14.36 -10.54
N GLY A 119 -24.34 13.41 -10.33
CA GLY A 119 -22.91 13.51 -10.63
C GLY A 119 -22.12 14.27 -9.58
N ALA A 120 -22.68 14.54 -8.39
CA ALA A 120 -21.93 15.15 -7.30
C ALA A 120 -20.96 14.12 -6.68
N SER A 121 -19.73 14.55 -6.40
CA SER A 121 -18.73 13.74 -5.71
C SER A 121 -19.13 13.52 -4.25
N ARG A 122 -18.92 12.31 -3.74
CA ARG A 122 -19.16 11.89 -2.35
C ARG A 122 -17.91 11.29 -1.75
N PHE A 123 -17.69 11.58 -0.47
CA PHE A 123 -16.50 11.25 0.32
C PHE A 123 -15.18 11.75 -0.30
N ALA A 124 -15.23 12.85 -1.04
CA ALA A 124 -14.05 13.48 -1.65
C ALA A 124 -14.29 14.98 -1.88
N PRO A 125 -14.08 15.83 -0.85
CA PRO A 125 -13.79 15.46 0.54
C PRO A 125 -15.03 14.96 1.31
N ALA A 126 -14.82 14.09 2.30
CA ALA A 126 -15.81 13.81 3.33
C ALA A 126 -15.96 14.99 4.32
N GLU A 127 -17.12 15.09 4.97
CA GLU A 127 -17.37 16.06 6.05
C GLU A 127 -16.54 15.71 7.30
N SER A 128 -16.40 14.43 7.60
CA SER A 128 -15.43 13.88 8.55
C SER A 128 -14.78 12.61 7.98
N ARG A 129 -13.51 12.39 8.36
CA ARG A 129 -12.75 11.14 8.18
C ARG A 129 -11.99 10.88 9.49
N GLU A 130 -11.91 9.64 9.97
CA GLU A 130 -11.06 9.21 11.08
C GLU A 130 -10.46 7.84 10.75
N ILE A 131 -9.17 7.62 11.05
CA ILE A 131 -8.44 6.39 10.74
C ILE A 131 -8.02 5.69 12.04
N HIS A 132 -8.17 4.37 12.10
CA HIS A 132 -7.64 3.51 13.16
C HIS A 132 -6.70 2.46 12.56
N PHE A 133 -5.44 2.46 13.00
CA PHE A 133 -4.45 1.53 12.49
C PHE A 133 -4.35 0.23 13.31
N HIS A 134 -4.16 -0.88 12.58
CA HIS A 134 -3.98 -2.24 13.10
C HIS A 134 -2.65 -2.82 12.60
N PRO A 135 -2.11 -3.89 13.21
CA PRO A 135 -0.92 -4.59 12.71
C PRO A 135 -1.02 -5.06 11.26
N TRP A 136 -2.23 -5.37 10.77
CA TRP A 136 -2.51 -5.80 9.40
C TRP A 136 -2.78 -4.68 8.38
N GLY A 137 -2.94 -3.42 8.81
CA GLY A 137 -3.38 -2.32 7.95
C GLY A 137 -4.12 -1.22 8.71
N TRP A 138 -5.26 -0.76 8.19
CA TRP A 138 -6.14 0.16 8.90
C TRP A 138 -7.61 0.02 8.49
N GLU A 139 -8.46 0.46 9.41
CA GLU A 139 -9.83 0.87 9.13
C GLU A 139 -9.95 2.40 9.14
N GLU A 140 -10.99 2.93 8.50
CA GLU A 140 -11.37 4.33 8.60
C GLU A 140 -12.89 4.51 8.55
N THR A 141 -13.39 5.57 9.18
CA THR A 141 -14.80 5.97 9.07
C THR A 141 -14.90 7.33 8.40
N ALA A 142 -15.88 7.51 7.52
CA ALA A 142 -16.14 8.75 6.83
C ALA A 142 -17.64 9.07 6.75
N VAL A 143 -17.99 10.36 6.73
CA VAL A 143 -19.38 10.85 6.65
C VAL A 143 -19.51 11.91 5.56
N ASP A 144 -20.58 11.86 4.77
CA ASP A 144 -20.94 12.83 3.72
C ASP A 144 -22.46 13.02 3.68
N GLY A 145 -22.97 13.96 4.48
CA GLY A 145 -24.41 14.18 4.63
C GLY A 145 -25.14 12.97 5.20
N ASP A 146 -26.03 12.38 4.42
CA ASP A 146 -26.84 11.21 4.79
C ASP A 146 -26.15 9.86 4.46
N LEU A 147 -24.84 9.87 4.19
CA LEU A 147 -24.04 8.68 3.90
C LEU A 147 -22.91 8.50 4.91
N THR A 148 -22.79 7.30 5.46
CA THR A 148 -21.63 6.85 6.25
C THR A 148 -20.87 5.78 5.47
N ALA A 149 -19.54 5.79 5.55
CA ALA A 149 -18.68 4.77 4.98
C ALA A 149 -17.70 4.25 6.04
N GLU A 150 -17.64 2.93 6.19
CA GLU A 150 -16.53 2.22 6.82
C GLU A 150 -15.56 1.83 5.70
N GLY A 151 -14.27 2.07 5.86
CA GLY A 151 -13.22 1.77 4.89
C GLY A 151 -12.14 0.90 5.51
N TYR A 152 -11.53 0.02 4.72
CA TYR A 152 -10.49 -0.92 5.14
C TYR A 152 -9.40 -0.99 4.07
N ALA A 153 -8.14 -1.00 4.49
CA ALA A 153 -6.99 -1.30 3.65
C ALA A 153 -6.06 -2.27 4.39
N MET A 154 -5.96 -3.50 3.89
CA MET A 154 -5.27 -4.59 4.59
C MET A 154 -4.62 -5.58 3.61
N THR A 155 -3.61 -6.32 4.09
CA THR A 155 -3.14 -7.53 3.40
C THR A 155 -4.18 -8.63 3.60
N PHE A 156 -4.71 -9.18 2.50
CA PHE A 156 -5.78 -10.19 2.52
C PHE A 156 -5.24 -11.60 2.22
N GLU A 157 -4.30 -11.70 1.28
CA GLU A 157 -3.46 -12.89 1.09
C GLU A 157 -2.00 -12.45 0.98
N GLU A 158 -1.06 -13.41 1.01
CA GLU A 158 0.31 -13.13 0.58
C GLU A 158 0.27 -12.42 -0.81
N ASP A 159 0.92 -11.27 -0.92
CA ASP A 159 0.99 -10.44 -2.14
C ASP A 159 -0.34 -9.87 -2.69
N VAL A 160 -1.46 -9.97 -1.96
CA VAL A 160 -2.75 -9.34 -2.31
C VAL A 160 -3.24 -8.41 -1.20
N PHE A 161 -3.61 -7.20 -1.56
CA PHE A 161 -4.27 -6.26 -0.67
C PHE A 161 -5.75 -6.13 -0.97
N LEU A 162 -6.57 -6.09 0.07
CA LEU A 162 -7.96 -5.64 0.00
C LEU A 162 -8.00 -4.15 0.30
N VAL A 163 -8.59 -3.37 -0.60
CA VAL A 163 -9.00 -1.98 -0.33
C VAL A 163 -10.51 -1.90 -0.54
N ALA A 164 -11.25 -1.78 0.56
CA ALA A 164 -12.68 -2.04 0.59
C ALA A 164 -13.42 -0.99 1.42
N THR A 165 -14.68 -0.75 1.11
CA THR A 165 -15.56 0.10 1.91
C THR A 165 -16.98 -0.42 1.93
N ILE A 166 -17.66 -0.26 3.06
CA ILE A 166 -19.07 -0.54 3.24
C ILE A 166 -19.79 0.81 3.38
N VAL A 167 -20.60 1.15 2.39
CA VAL A 167 -21.36 2.41 2.39
C VAL A 167 -22.78 2.13 2.89
N THR A 168 -23.21 2.90 3.90
CA THR A 168 -24.54 2.87 4.47
C THR A 168 -25.28 4.17 4.13
N ASN A 169 -26.55 4.06 3.72
CA ASN A 169 -27.42 5.20 3.49
C ASN A 169 -28.28 5.45 4.74
N ASP A 170 -27.91 6.46 5.53
CA ASP A 170 -28.59 6.85 6.76
C ASP A 170 -29.81 7.76 6.50
N GLY A 171 -30.03 8.16 5.24
CA GLY A 171 -31.13 9.04 4.82
C GLY A 171 -32.47 8.35 4.55
N ASP A 172 -33.52 9.17 4.45
CA ASP A 172 -34.91 8.74 4.19
C ASP A 172 -35.21 8.45 2.70
N GLU A 173 -34.29 8.76 1.78
CA GLU A 173 -34.46 8.57 0.32
C GLU A 173 -33.43 7.58 -0.26
N SER A 174 -33.78 6.89 -1.36
CA SER A 174 -32.84 6.02 -2.05
C SER A 174 -31.79 6.82 -2.84
N VAL A 175 -30.53 6.39 -2.77
CA VAL A 175 -29.40 7.02 -3.48
C VAL A 175 -28.74 6.02 -4.43
N THR A 176 -28.50 6.44 -5.69
CA THR A 176 -27.67 5.69 -6.64
C THR A 176 -26.25 6.23 -6.61
N LEU A 177 -25.27 5.36 -6.39
CA LEU A 177 -23.84 5.70 -6.34
C LEU A 177 -23.09 5.00 -7.48
N THR A 178 -22.19 5.74 -8.12
CA THR A 178 -21.23 5.23 -9.11
C THR A 178 -19.83 5.25 -8.52
N PRO A 179 -19.33 4.13 -7.95
CA PRO A 179 -17.97 4.05 -7.43
C PRO A 179 -16.90 4.12 -8.53
N ARG A 180 -15.78 4.73 -8.20
CA ARG A 180 -14.54 4.78 -9.01
C ARG A 180 -13.35 4.58 -8.10
N PHE A 181 -12.47 3.67 -8.46
CA PHE A 181 -11.14 3.57 -7.88
C PHE A 181 -10.15 4.31 -8.80
N ASN A 182 -9.42 5.27 -8.25
CA ASN A 182 -8.44 6.06 -8.99
C ASN A 182 -7.05 5.65 -8.55
N VAL A 183 -6.11 5.56 -9.49
CA VAL A 183 -4.69 5.29 -9.25
C VAL A 183 -3.89 6.40 -9.96
N ARG A 184 -2.96 7.07 -9.30
CA ARG A 184 -2.15 8.15 -9.92
C ARG A 184 -0.69 8.06 -9.48
N ASN A 185 0.25 8.55 -10.28
CA ASN A 185 1.57 8.83 -9.71
C ASN A 185 1.55 10.11 -8.85
N GLU A 186 2.31 10.06 -7.76
CA GLU A 186 2.66 11.22 -6.93
C GLU A 186 3.24 12.33 -7.84
N THR A 187 2.78 13.56 -7.63
CA THR A 187 3.20 14.70 -8.48
C THR A 187 4.22 15.64 -7.85
N ASP A 188 4.53 15.48 -6.56
CA ASP A 188 5.57 16.24 -5.89
C ASP A 188 6.93 15.48 -5.91
N PRO A 189 8.00 16.06 -6.47
CA PRO A 189 9.33 15.48 -6.44
C PRO A 189 10.19 15.99 -5.25
N GLU A 190 9.66 16.82 -4.36
CA GLU A 190 10.38 17.48 -3.26
C GLU A 190 10.11 16.86 -1.87
N THR A 191 9.08 16.02 -1.74
CA THR A 191 8.59 15.36 -0.52
C THR A 191 9.44 14.16 -0.06
N GLU A 192 9.54 13.10 -0.87
CA GLU A 192 10.34 11.92 -0.49
C GLU A 192 11.86 12.15 -0.66
N SER A 193 12.57 12.19 0.47
CA SER A 193 14.03 12.47 0.54
C SER A 193 14.96 11.41 -0.09
N SER A 194 14.40 10.38 -0.73
CA SER A 194 15.06 9.23 -1.37
C SER A 194 14.84 9.17 -2.89
N PHE A 195 15.08 10.29 -3.59
CA PHE A 195 15.10 10.39 -5.07
C PHE A 195 13.85 9.81 -5.77
N PRO A 196 12.72 10.54 -5.93
CA PRO A 196 11.50 9.98 -6.54
C PRO A 196 11.66 9.52 -8.01
N ALA A 197 10.96 8.42 -8.36
CA ALA A 197 10.96 7.79 -9.70
C ALA A 197 10.23 8.62 -10.75
N SER A 198 9.24 9.40 -10.28
CA SER A 198 8.28 10.16 -11.10
C SER A 198 8.92 11.09 -12.14
N GLN A 199 10.25 11.28 -12.11
CA GLN A 199 11.00 12.09 -13.06
C GLN A 199 11.81 11.35 -14.14
N ARG A 200 11.91 10.00 -14.17
CA ARG A 200 12.77 9.29 -15.15
C ARG A 200 12.11 8.16 -15.93
N ASP A 201 11.25 8.57 -16.85
CA ASP A 201 10.86 7.80 -18.05
C ASP A 201 10.19 6.43 -17.79
N ASP A 202 9.64 6.20 -16.60
CA ASP A 202 8.75 5.09 -16.32
C ASP A 202 7.41 5.29 -17.06
N PHE A 203 6.96 4.25 -17.75
CA PHE A 203 5.69 4.25 -18.47
C PHE A 203 4.71 3.34 -17.72
N ALA A 204 3.63 3.91 -17.18
CA ALA A 204 2.49 3.12 -16.75
C ALA A 204 1.44 3.05 -17.87
N VAL A 205 0.99 1.85 -18.22
CA VAL A 205 -0.18 1.60 -19.08
C VAL A 205 -1.24 0.93 -18.21
N ALA A 206 -2.51 1.31 -18.36
CA ALA A 206 -3.60 0.55 -17.76
C ALA A 206 -4.59 0.12 -18.84
N GLU A 207 -5.04 -1.13 -18.77
CA GLU A 207 -5.95 -1.74 -19.73
C GLU A 207 -6.78 -2.84 -19.05
N MET A 208 -7.80 -3.34 -19.73
CA MET A 208 -8.46 -4.57 -19.29
C MET A 208 -7.60 -5.75 -19.76
N ILE A 209 -7.08 -6.55 -18.83
CA ILE A 209 -6.36 -7.81 -19.16
C ILE A 209 -7.38 -8.81 -19.72
N GLU A 210 -8.51 -8.92 -19.03
CA GLU A 210 -9.68 -9.72 -19.40
C GLU A 210 -10.95 -9.12 -18.76
N PRO A 211 -12.18 -9.60 -19.07
CA PRO A 211 -13.40 -9.04 -18.49
C PRO A 211 -13.38 -9.05 -16.96
N GLY A 212 -13.71 -7.92 -16.33
CA GLY A 212 -13.66 -7.75 -14.87
C GLY A 212 -12.27 -7.50 -14.27
N VAL A 213 -11.17 -7.70 -15.03
CA VAL A 213 -9.79 -7.59 -14.54
C VAL A 213 -9.05 -6.42 -15.21
N ALA A 214 -8.72 -5.40 -14.42
CA ALA A 214 -7.88 -4.29 -14.84
C ALA A 214 -6.40 -4.58 -14.55
N GLY A 215 -5.53 -4.35 -15.53
CA GLY A 215 -4.08 -4.34 -15.38
C GLY A 215 -3.54 -2.91 -15.27
N VAL A 216 -2.50 -2.72 -14.46
CA VAL A 216 -1.59 -1.58 -14.56
C VAL A 216 -0.17 -2.12 -14.70
N THR A 217 0.39 -1.93 -15.89
CA THR A 217 1.77 -2.32 -16.24
C THR A 217 2.70 -1.15 -16.04
N TYR A 218 3.74 -1.33 -15.24
CA TYR A 218 4.79 -0.34 -14.97
C TYR A 218 6.07 -0.81 -15.69
N ALA A 219 6.54 -0.03 -16.65
CA ALA A 219 7.73 -0.37 -17.45
C ALA A 219 8.83 0.68 -17.27
N ALA A 220 9.92 0.27 -16.61
CA ALA A 220 11.10 1.09 -16.37
C ALA A 220 12.23 0.77 -17.37
N PRO A 221 12.81 1.77 -18.07
CA PRO A 221 13.95 1.53 -18.96
C PRO A 221 15.23 1.25 -18.17
N PHE A 222 15.75 0.03 -18.26
CA PHE A 222 16.92 -0.40 -17.47
C PHE A 222 18.16 0.46 -17.75
N VAL A 223 18.76 1.04 -16.71
CA VAL A 223 19.81 2.10 -16.80
C VAL A 223 21.09 1.64 -17.52
N PHE A 224 21.34 0.31 -17.62
CA PHE A 224 22.44 -0.25 -18.40
C PHE A 224 22.14 -0.51 -19.88
N GLY A 225 20.94 -0.12 -20.36
CA GLY A 225 20.76 0.50 -21.67
C GLY A 225 20.98 -0.36 -22.92
N LEU A 226 20.69 -1.68 -22.90
CA LEU A 226 20.76 -2.49 -24.12
C LEU A 226 19.73 -3.62 -24.32
N PHE A 227 19.23 -4.34 -23.29
CA PHE A 227 18.39 -5.54 -23.52
C PHE A 227 17.27 -5.86 -22.49
N GLY A 228 16.75 -4.90 -21.71
CA GLY A 228 15.65 -5.19 -20.78
C GLY A 228 14.84 -3.98 -20.33
N PHE A 229 13.58 -4.24 -19.99
CA PHE A 229 12.74 -3.39 -19.15
C PHE A 229 12.51 -4.14 -17.85
N ASN A 230 12.54 -3.46 -16.71
CA ASN A 230 11.90 -4.00 -15.52
C ASN A 230 10.40 -3.76 -15.72
N VAL A 231 9.64 -4.85 -15.83
CA VAL A 231 8.18 -4.83 -15.93
C VAL A 231 7.66 -5.31 -14.58
N PHE A 232 6.75 -4.53 -14.00
CA PHE A 232 6.03 -4.86 -12.79
C PHE A 232 4.54 -4.71 -13.10
N GLU A 233 3.72 -5.62 -12.58
CA GLU A 233 2.32 -5.77 -13.01
C GLU A 233 1.40 -5.79 -11.80
N ARG A 234 0.41 -4.89 -11.81
CA ARG A 234 -0.66 -4.81 -10.83
C ARG A 234 -1.95 -5.29 -11.48
N ALA A 235 -2.60 -6.30 -10.92
CA ALA A 235 -3.96 -6.69 -11.29
C ALA A 235 -4.96 -6.15 -10.27
N ILE A 236 -6.10 -5.68 -10.76
CA ILE A 236 -7.20 -5.12 -9.97
C ILE A 236 -8.50 -5.80 -10.41
N VAL A 237 -9.16 -6.46 -9.46
CA VAL A 237 -10.53 -6.98 -9.59
C VAL A 237 -11.42 -6.34 -8.53
N ALA A 238 -12.74 -6.34 -8.74
CA ALA A 238 -13.67 -5.55 -7.91
C ALA A 238 -15.09 -6.13 -7.83
N ASP A 239 -15.80 -5.84 -6.74
CA ASP A 239 -17.27 -5.76 -6.68
C ASP A 239 -17.65 -4.31 -6.32
N PRO A 240 -18.52 -3.63 -7.09
CA PRO A 240 -19.08 -4.06 -8.36
C PRO A 240 -18.03 -4.25 -9.46
N GLU A 241 -18.34 -5.06 -10.47
CA GLU A 241 -17.41 -5.44 -11.56
C GLU A 241 -16.76 -4.21 -12.22
N VAL A 242 -15.48 -4.35 -12.58
CA VAL A 242 -14.74 -3.37 -13.38
C VAL A 242 -15.36 -3.27 -14.78
N HIS A 243 -15.97 -2.12 -15.07
CA HIS A 243 -16.63 -1.85 -16.35
C HIS A 243 -15.70 -1.21 -17.39
N ASP A 244 -14.80 -0.31 -16.97
CA ASP A 244 -13.89 0.42 -17.88
C ASP A 244 -12.65 0.94 -17.16
N VAL A 245 -11.51 0.92 -17.85
CA VAL A 245 -10.21 1.45 -17.39
C VAL A 245 -9.78 2.62 -18.28
N ALA A 246 -9.88 3.83 -17.73
CA ALA A 246 -9.52 5.05 -18.45
C ALA A 246 -8.11 5.53 -18.11
N ASN A 247 -7.29 5.75 -19.14
CA ASN A 247 -6.01 6.45 -19.03
C ASN A 247 -6.24 7.97 -19.13
N ILE A 248 -5.93 8.69 -18.06
CA ILE A 248 -6.09 10.14 -17.91
C ILE A 248 -4.69 10.76 -17.72
N GLY A 249 -4.48 11.95 -18.30
CA GLY A 249 -3.20 12.67 -18.18
C GLY A 249 -2.21 12.32 -19.28
N SER A 250 -0.92 12.26 -18.92
CA SER A 250 0.18 12.02 -19.87
C SER A 250 1.00 10.82 -19.43
N LEU A 251 1.86 10.29 -20.31
CA LEU A 251 2.73 9.15 -19.97
C LEU A 251 3.63 9.40 -18.75
N ARG A 252 3.96 10.67 -18.45
CA ARG A 252 4.78 11.08 -17.27
C ARG A 252 3.95 11.42 -16.02
N TYR A 253 2.67 11.68 -16.20
CA TYR A 253 1.74 12.01 -15.11
C TYR A 253 0.49 11.18 -15.35
N TYR A 254 0.63 9.89 -15.07
CA TYR A 254 -0.40 8.92 -15.38
C TYR A 254 -1.45 8.95 -14.27
N ARG A 255 -2.71 8.99 -14.68
CA ARG A 255 -3.86 8.75 -13.82
C ARG A 255 -4.68 7.64 -14.45
N LYS A 256 -4.94 6.57 -13.73
CA LYS A 256 -5.78 5.46 -14.14
C LYS A 256 -7.07 5.56 -13.36
N ARG A 257 -8.19 5.29 -14.02
CA ARG A 257 -9.50 5.25 -13.39
C ARG A 257 -10.14 3.92 -13.71
N VAL A 258 -10.37 3.14 -12.68
CA VAL A 258 -11.14 1.90 -12.72
C VAL A 258 -12.58 2.29 -12.39
N ASN A 259 -13.45 2.31 -13.41
CA ASN A 259 -14.86 2.59 -13.24
C ASN A 259 -15.57 1.28 -12.91
N LEU A 260 -16.31 1.26 -11.80
CA LEU A 260 -17.10 0.10 -11.37
C LEU A 260 -18.58 0.33 -11.72
N ALA A 261 -19.37 -0.74 -11.76
CA ALA A 261 -20.81 -0.62 -12.01
C ALA A 261 -21.54 0.17 -10.90
N PRO A 262 -22.57 0.98 -11.23
CA PRO A 262 -23.34 1.72 -10.25
C PRO A 262 -24.29 0.81 -9.45
N PHE A 263 -24.55 1.17 -8.21
CA PHE A 263 -25.51 0.49 -7.32
C PHE A 263 -26.47 1.50 -6.69
N THR A 264 -27.58 1.02 -6.14
CA THR A 264 -28.56 1.85 -5.41
C THR A 264 -28.72 1.33 -3.99
N LEU A 265 -28.73 2.24 -3.03
CA LEU A 265 -29.05 1.99 -1.62
C LEU A 265 -30.44 2.55 -1.30
N GLY A 266 -31.30 1.75 -0.72
CA GLY A 266 -32.49 2.19 0.02
C GLY A 266 -32.14 2.82 1.38
N PRO A 267 -33.12 3.42 2.07
CA PRO A 267 -32.96 3.90 3.44
C PRO A 267 -32.53 2.80 4.40
N GLY A 268 -31.42 3.01 5.11
CA GLY A 268 -30.81 2.05 6.03
C GLY A 268 -30.16 0.83 5.37
N GLU A 269 -30.02 0.80 4.03
CA GLU A 269 -29.28 -0.27 3.34
C GLU A 269 -27.77 0.00 3.38
N ARG A 270 -26.99 -1.09 3.48
CA ARG A 270 -25.52 -1.10 3.40
C ARG A 270 -25.07 -1.86 2.15
N ARG A 271 -23.98 -1.43 1.51
CA ARG A 271 -23.37 -2.14 0.37
C ARG A 271 -21.85 -2.09 0.45
N GLY A 272 -21.22 -3.27 0.36
CA GLY A 272 -19.79 -3.40 0.17
C GLY A 272 -19.37 -3.05 -1.25
N VAL A 273 -18.23 -2.35 -1.36
CA VAL A 273 -17.51 -2.06 -2.59
C VAL A 273 -16.03 -2.32 -2.30
N TYR A 274 -15.36 -3.12 -3.12
CA TYR A 274 -13.94 -3.41 -2.93
C TYR A 274 -13.16 -3.45 -4.23
N VAL A 275 -11.85 -3.22 -4.10
CA VAL A 275 -10.85 -3.65 -5.06
C VAL A 275 -9.86 -4.59 -4.37
N LEU A 276 -9.55 -5.70 -5.01
CA LEU A 276 -8.43 -6.56 -4.66
C LEU A 276 -7.27 -6.22 -5.57
N VAL A 277 -6.12 -5.95 -4.97
CA VAL A 277 -4.90 -5.49 -5.65
C VAL A 277 -3.83 -6.55 -5.47
N ALA A 278 -3.60 -7.33 -6.52
CA ALA A 278 -2.52 -8.32 -6.56
C ALA A 278 -1.35 -7.80 -7.37
N PHE A 279 -0.15 -8.28 -7.04
CA PHE A 279 1.09 -7.86 -7.68
C PHE A 279 1.98 -9.04 -8.03
N ASP A 280 2.62 -8.99 -9.20
CA ASP A 280 3.59 -9.99 -9.63
C ASP A 280 4.61 -9.38 -10.62
N ASP A 281 5.63 -10.17 -10.99
CA ASP A 281 6.58 -9.83 -12.05
C ASP A 281 5.92 -9.95 -13.45
N TYR A 282 4.73 -10.57 -13.54
CA TYR A 282 4.01 -10.85 -14.79
C TYR A 282 2.48 -10.67 -14.66
N ALA A 283 1.84 -10.14 -15.72
CA ALA A 283 0.42 -9.78 -15.68
C ALA A 283 -0.53 -10.96 -15.45
N THR A 284 -0.26 -12.13 -16.05
CA THR A 284 -1.15 -13.31 -15.89
C THR A 284 -1.11 -13.86 -14.46
N PRO A 285 0.06 -14.15 -13.84
CA PRO A 285 0.11 -14.49 -12.41
C PRO A 285 -0.53 -13.46 -11.48
N ALA A 286 -0.36 -12.15 -11.74
CA ALA A 286 -1.03 -11.12 -10.96
C ALA A 286 -2.57 -11.23 -11.08
N ALA A 287 -3.09 -11.40 -12.30
CA ALA A 287 -4.51 -11.57 -12.57
C ALA A 287 -5.06 -12.87 -11.94
N ASP A 288 -4.38 -14.00 -12.13
CA ASP A 288 -4.75 -15.30 -11.55
C ASP A 288 -4.85 -15.19 -10.01
N ARG A 289 -3.91 -14.50 -9.36
CA ARG A 289 -3.93 -14.30 -7.90
C ARG A 289 -5.04 -13.34 -7.46
N ALA A 290 -5.29 -12.25 -8.20
CA ALA A 290 -6.40 -11.33 -7.91
C ALA A 290 -7.76 -12.03 -8.01
N VAL A 291 -7.97 -12.85 -9.04
CA VAL A 291 -9.21 -13.62 -9.23
C VAL A 291 -9.37 -14.69 -8.14
N ALA A 292 -8.31 -15.42 -7.79
CA ALA A 292 -8.35 -16.39 -6.70
C ALA A 292 -8.74 -15.74 -5.36
N ALA A 293 -8.14 -14.60 -5.02
CA ALA A 293 -8.51 -13.83 -3.84
C ALA A 293 -9.96 -13.31 -3.89
N GLN A 294 -10.48 -12.99 -5.09
CA GLN A 294 -11.88 -12.60 -5.25
C GLN A 294 -12.84 -13.75 -5.00
N GLU A 295 -12.52 -14.95 -5.48
CA GLU A 295 -13.30 -16.16 -5.19
C GLU A 295 -13.25 -16.52 -3.70
N ALA A 296 -12.08 -16.37 -3.06
CA ALA A 296 -11.90 -16.58 -1.62
C ALA A 296 -12.76 -15.61 -0.80
N LEU A 297 -12.64 -14.30 -1.05
CA LEU A 297 -13.42 -13.26 -0.37
C LEU A 297 -14.93 -13.47 -0.58
N ALA A 298 -15.36 -13.74 -1.81
CA ALA A 298 -16.78 -13.98 -2.12
C ALA A 298 -17.35 -15.25 -1.46
N ALA A 299 -16.50 -16.19 -1.01
CA ALA A 299 -16.94 -17.36 -0.25
C ALA A 299 -17.19 -17.07 1.25
N MET A 300 -16.78 -15.89 1.75
CA MET A 300 -16.87 -15.54 3.18
C MET A 300 -18.24 -14.97 3.60
N GLY A 301 -19.05 -14.45 2.67
CA GLY A 301 -20.34 -13.82 2.95
C GLY A 301 -21.38 -14.02 1.85
N ALA A 302 -22.66 -13.67 2.09
CA ALA A 302 -23.70 -13.77 1.06
C ALA A 302 -23.67 -12.59 0.05
N ASP A 303 -23.04 -11.48 0.42
CA ASP A 303 -22.74 -10.35 -0.45
C ASP A 303 -21.40 -9.69 -0.05
N ALA A 304 -20.98 -8.67 -0.81
CA ALA A 304 -19.73 -7.96 -0.60
C ALA A 304 -19.61 -7.29 0.79
N ALA A 305 -20.69 -6.83 1.42
CA ALA A 305 -20.60 -6.24 2.77
C ALA A 305 -20.33 -7.32 3.82
N GLU A 306 -21.09 -8.43 3.78
CA GLU A 306 -20.85 -9.56 4.69
C GLU A 306 -19.47 -10.21 4.47
N ALA A 307 -18.99 -10.25 3.22
CA ALA A 307 -17.66 -10.77 2.89
C ALA A 307 -16.53 -9.88 3.45
N ILE A 308 -16.66 -8.55 3.37
CA ILE A 308 -15.70 -7.61 3.97
C ILE A 308 -15.71 -7.75 5.50
N ASP A 309 -16.89 -7.76 6.15
CA ASP A 309 -17.00 -7.95 7.60
C ASP A 309 -16.30 -9.24 8.06
N ALA A 310 -16.52 -10.34 7.33
CA ALA A 310 -15.94 -11.63 7.63
C ALA A 310 -14.42 -11.65 7.42
N ALA A 311 -13.92 -11.01 6.35
CA ALA A 311 -12.49 -10.90 6.07
C ALA A 311 -11.75 -10.09 7.15
N VAL A 312 -12.32 -8.96 7.59
CA VAL A 312 -11.75 -8.15 8.69
C VAL A 312 -11.75 -8.95 10.00
N ALA A 313 -12.86 -9.60 10.35
CA ALA A 313 -12.97 -10.40 11.58
C ALA A 313 -12.04 -11.63 11.59
N GLU A 314 -11.82 -12.29 10.45
CA GLU A 314 -10.86 -13.39 10.31
C GLU A 314 -9.41 -12.87 10.42
N THR A 315 -9.11 -11.73 9.80
CA THR A 315 -7.79 -11.08 9.89
C THR A 315 -7.47 -10.65 11.33
N ASP A 316 -8.39 -9.99 12.03
CA ASP A 316 -8.21 -9.65 13.45
C ASP A 316 -7.95 -10.89 14.30
N ALA A 317 -8.74 -11.96 14.12
CA ALA A 317 -8.56 -13.21 14.86
C ALA A 317 -7.21 -13.90 14.56
N GLU A 318 -6.76 -13.90 13.30
CA GLU A 318 -5.45 -14.43 12.89
C GLU A 318 -4.29 -13.67 13.55
N TRP A 319 -4.42 -12.35 13.69
CA TRP A 319 -3.41 -11.50 14.33
C TRP A 319 -3.44 -11.61 15.86
N ASP A 320 -4.61 -11.71 16.49
CA ASP A 320 -4.74 -12.02 17.91
C ASP A 320 -4.12 -13.39 18.25
N ASP A 321 -4.42 -14.44 17.47
CA ASP A 321 -3.82 -15.77 17.61
C ASP A 321 -2.30 -15.73 17.36
N PHE A 322 -1.83 -14.90 16.42
CA PHE A 322 -0.40 -14.70 16.20
C PHE A 322 0.30 -14.12 17.43
N PHE A 323 -0.14 -12.97 17.96
CA PHE A 323 0.48 -12.38 19.14
C PHE A 323 0.36 -13.29 20.37
N ALA A 324 -0.75 -14.02 20.51
CA ALA A 324 -0.92 -15.02 21.56
C ALA A 324 0.01 -16.25 21.42
N SER A 325 0.51 -16.54 20.20
CA SER A 325 1.45 -17.63 19.93
C SER A 325 2.92 -17.27 20.19
N LEU A 326 3.26 -15.98 20.19
CA LEU A 326 4.63 -15.52 20.38
C LEU A 326 5.17 -15.89 21.79
N PRO A 327 6.46 -16.21 21.94
CA PRO A 327 7.07 -16.33 23.26
C PRO A 327 7.09 -14.96 23.97
N PRO A 328 7.05 -14.92 25.31
CA PRO A 328 7.06 -13.66 26.04
C PRO A 328 8.39 -12.91 25.82
N PRO A 329 8.37 -11.57 25.75
CA PRO A 329 9.57 -10.77 25.58
C PRO A 329 10.56 -11.01 26.72
N HIS A 330 11.87 -10.93 26.41
CA HIS A 330 12.94 -11.22 27.37
C HIS A 330 13.13 -10.16 28.48
N GLY A 331 12.34 -9.08 28.47
CA GLY A 331 12.43 -7.98 29.43
C GLY A 331 11.05 -7.61 30.01
N ASP A 332 11.08 -7.02 31.21
CA ASP A 332 9.90 -6.64 31.98
C ASP A 332 9.45 -5.17 31.73
N GLU A 333 10.14 -4.41 30.86
CA GLU A 333 9.74 -3.02 30.59
C GLU A 333 8.53 -2.98 29.64
N PRO A 334 7.51 -2.12 29.87
CA PRO A 334 6.36 -2.02 28.97
C PRO A 334 6.69 -1.67 27.50
N ASN A 335 7.87 -1.09 27.27
CA ASN A 335 8.37 -0.82 25.92
C ASN A 335 8.95 -2.07 25.24
N ASP A 336 9.43 -3.07 26.00
CA ASP A 336 10.03 -4.29 25.45
C ASP A 336 8.98 -5.11 24.70
N ALA A 337 7.79 -5.29 25.32
CA ALA A 337 6.64 -5.93 24.68
C ALA A 337 6.27 -5.22 23.37
N ARG A 338 6.09 -3.89 23.41
CA ARG A 338 5.74 -3.11 22.21
C ARG A 338 6.80 -3.19 21.10
N ILE A 339 8.09 -3.20 21.45
CA ILE A 339 9.18 -3.34 20.46
C ILE A 339 9.22 -4.77 19.90
N TYR A 340 8.87 -5.77 20.71
CA TYR A 340 8.80 -7.16 20.30
C TYR A 340 7.62 -7.40 19.34
N ASP A 341 6.42 -6.91 19.67
CA ASP A 341 5.24 -6.94 18.81
C ASP A 341 5.50 -6.21 17.48
N LEU A 342 6.22 -5.07 17.53
CA LEU A 342 6.69 -4.34 16.34
C LEU A 342 7.61 -5.23 15.48
N ALA A 343 8.60 -5.90 16.08
CA ALA A 343 9.55 -6.74 15.35
C ALA A 343 8.89 -7.98 14.73
N ALA A 344 7.95 -8.62 15.45
CA ALA A 344 7.20 -9.77 14.98
C ALA A 344 6.28 -9.41 13.80
N THR A 345 5.55 -8.29 13.92
CA THR A 345 4.74 -7.71 12.84
C THR A 345 5.62 -7.41 11.60
N ALA A 346 6.86 -6.95 11.80
CA ALA A 346 7.79 -6.59 10.71
C ALA A 346 8.18 -7.78 9.87
N LEU A 347 8.54 -8.86 10.57
CA LEU A 347 9.01 -10.08 9.96
C LEU A 347 7.85 -10.75 9.21
N ARG A 348 6.67 -10.86 9.83
CA ARG A 348 5.43 -11.36 9.20
C ARG A 348 5.03 -10.56 7.95
N MET A 349 4.91 -9.24 8.06
CA MET A 349 4.48 -8.39 6.93
C MET A 349 5.50 -8.37 5.78
N ASN A 350 6.76 -8.68 6.04
CA ASN A 350 7.80 -8.74 5.00
C ASN A 350 7.90 -10.08 4.24
N VAL A 351 7.14 -11.12 4.61
CA VAL A 351 7.10 -12.41 3.87
C VAL A 351 6.45 -12.22 2.50
N TYR A 352 7.18 -12.56 1.43
CA TYR A 352 6.60 -12.78 0.11
C TYR A 352 6.16 -14.23 -0.06
N GLY A 353 5.05 -14.43 -0.78
CA GLY A 353 4.64 -15.76 -1.21
C GLY A 353 5.61 -16.35 -2.23
N GLN A 354 5.48 -17.65 -2.48
CA GLN A 354 6.29 -18.32 -3.49
C GLN A 354 5.98 -17.79 -4.90
N ARG A 355 6.98 -17.22 -5.59
CA ARG A 355 6.84 -16.71 -6.97
C ARG A 355 8.08 -16.94 -7.82
N GLY A 356 7.90 -16.96 -9.14
CA GLY A 356 8.98 -17.11 -10.12
C GLY A 356 9.83 -18.36 -9.90
N LEU A 357 11.09 -18.17 -9.48
CA LEU A 357 12.06 -19.24 -9.19
C LEU A 357 12.26 -19.50 -7.68
N MET A 358 11.49 -18.86 -6.81
CA MET A 358 11.58 -19.09 -5.36
C MET A 358 11.17 -20.54 -5.03
N PRO A 359 11.98 -21.31 -4.26
CA PRO A 359 11.62 -22.66 -3.84
C PRO A 359 10.53 -22.74 -2.75
N GLY A 360 10.24 -21.62 -2.07
CA GLY A 360 9.25 -21.49 -1.01
C GLY A 360 9.02 -20.01 -0.69
N ARG A 361 8.38 -19.70 0.44
CA ARG A 361 8.20 -18.31 0.90
C ARG A 361 9.51 -17.75 1.45
N ALA A 362 9.63 -16.42 1.45
CA ALA A 362 10.74 -15.76 2.15
C ALA A 362 10.47 -14.28 2.44
N SER A 363 10.99 -13.80 3.57
CA SER A 363 11.02 -12.38 3.90
C SER A 363 12.11 -11.64 3.14
N VAL A 364 11.89 -10.35 2.93
CA VAL A 364 12.89 -9.41 2.43
C VAL A 364 13.14 -8.30 3.45
N PRO A 365 14.27 -7.58 3.41
CA PRO A 365 14.58 -6.57 4.44
C PRO A 365 13.51 -5.48 4.59
N GLY A 366 12.80 -5.17 3.51
CA GLY A 366 11.60 -4.32 3.50
C GLY A 366 11.04 -4.20 2.09
N LYS A 367 9.77 -4.58 1.90
CA LYS A 367 9.24 -4.98 0.58
C LYS A 367 9.13 -3.89 -0.54
N VAL A 368 9.65 -2.65 -0.43
CA VAL A 368 9.97 -1.73 -1.60
C VAL A 368 11.47 -1.85 -1.78
N HIS A 369 12.18 -1.31 -0.78
CA HIS A 369 13.57 -0.91 -0.95
C HIS A 369 14.43 -2.12 -1.29
N PHE A 370 13.93 -3.31 -0.94
CA PHE A 370 14.55 -4.58 -1.16
C PHE A 370 13.47 -5.62 -1.55
N ASN A 371 13.17 -5.81 -2.85
CA ASN A 371 12.60 -7.09 -3.34
C ASN A 371 13.65 -8.20 -3.49
N LEU A 372 14.92 -7.88 -3.22
CA LEU A 372 16.01 -8.85 -3.27
C LEU A 372 16.17 -9.56 -1.93
N PHE A 373 16.48 -10.84 -2.04
CA PHE A 373 16.95 -11.66 -0.94
C PHE A 373 18.44 -11.43 -0.72
N PHE A 374 18.82 -11.02 0.50
CA PHE A 374 20.20 -10.73 0.86
C PHE A 374 20.76 -11.82 1.77
N VAL A 375 22.00 -12.25 1.46
CA VAL A 375 22.70 -13.36 2.13
C VAL A 375 23.01 -13.12 3.61
N TRP A 376 22.91 -11.88 4.07
CA TRP A 376 23.09 -11.51 5.47
C TRP A 376 21.75 -11.41 6.21
N ASP A 377 20.72 -10.90 5.53
CA ASP A 377 19.40 -10.60 6.09
C ASP A 377 18.56 -11.87 6.27
N LEU A 378 18.50 -12.75 5.26
CA LEU A 378 17.68 -13.97 5.33
C LEU A 378 18.00 -14.88 6.53
N PRO A 379 19.27 -15.15 6.89
CA PRO A 379 19.58 -15.92 8.10
C PRO A 379 19.17 -15.23 9.42
N LEU A 380 19.06 -13.90 9.44
CA LEU A 380 18.60 -13.15 10.62
C LEU A 380 17.06 -13.14 10.69
N GLN A 381 16.39 -13.04 9.54
CA GLN A 381 14.93 -13.16 9.42
C GLN A 381 14.47 -14.56 9.81
N ALA A 382 15.13 -15.60 9.29
CA ALA A 382 14.87 -16.99 9.64
C ALA A 382 15.10 -17.29 11.13
N LEU A 383 16.07 -16.63 11.77
CA LEU A 383 16.27 -16.74 13.22
C LEU A 383 15.06 -16.18 13.99
N GLY A 384 14.51 -15.05 13.55
CA GLY A 384 13.27 -14.47 14.10
C GLY A 384 12.06 -15.38 13.84
N HIS A 385 11.79 -15.72 12.58
CA HIS A 385 10.67 -16.59 12.22
C HIS A 385 10.68 -17.94 12.94
N ASN A 386 11.85 -18.50 13.23
CA ASN A 386 11.96 -19.76 13.98
C ASN A 386 11.38 -19.69 15.42
N GLU A 387 11.07 -18.49 15.96
CA GLU A 387 10.34 -18.36 17.22
C GLU A 387 8.84 -18.71 17.10
N TRP A 388 8.21 -18.58 15.91
CA TRP A 388 6.77 -18.84 15.70
C TRP A 388 6.41 -19.69 14.47
N ASP A 389 7.15 -19.57 13.36
CA ASP A 389 7.05 -20.43 12.18
C ASP A 389 8.43 -21.00 11.76
N PRO A 390 8.85 -22.14 12.36
CA PRO A 390 10.06 -22.86 11.96
C PRO A 390 10.01 -23.42 10.52
N THR A 391 8.83 -23.53 9.91
CA THR A 391 8.67 -23.97 8.52
C THR A 391 9.08 -22.83 7.58
N LEU A 392 8.54 -21.62 7.77
CA LEU A 392 8.97 -20.41 7.06
C LEU A 392 10.47 -20.15 7.22
N ALA A 393 11.02 -20.27 8.43
CA ALA A 393 12.46 -20.13 8.66
C ALA A 393 13.30 -21.14 7.84
N THR A 394 12.76 -22.33 7.58
CA THR A 394 13.41 -23.33 6.72
C THR A 394 13.27 -22.97 5.23
N GLU A 395 12.09 -22.48 4.81
CA GLU A 395 11.84 -22.00 3.45
C GLU A 395 12.75 -20.82 3.07
N GLU A 396 12.95 -19.87 3.98
CA GLU A 396 13.85 -18.71 3.82
C GLU A 396 15.31 -19.12 3.55
N LEU A 397 15.84 -20.04 4.35
CA LEU A 397 17.17 -20.60 4.13
C LEU A 397 17.21 -21.44 2.83
N GLY A 398 16.10 -22.05 2.45
CA GLY A 398 15.88 -22.70 1.16
C GLY A 398 16.04 -21.73 -0.01
N VAL A 399 15.40 -20.55 0.05
CA VAL A 399 15.51 -19.48 -0.96
C VAL A 399 16.95 -18.97 -1.08
N GLN A 400 17.65 -18.72 0.04
CA GLN A 400 19.02 -18.20 0.00
C GLN A 400 20.04 -19.17 -0.60
N TYR A 401 19.94 -20.46 -0.29
CA TYR A 401 20.98 -21.44 -0.61
C TYR A 401 20.56 -22.46 -1.69
N GLY A 402 19.36 -22.34 -2.23
CA GLY A 402 18.80 -23.28 -3.20
C GLY A 402 18.44 -24.65 -2.59
N PHE A 403 18.20 -24.71 -1.27
CA PHE A 403 17.92 -25.96 -0.55
C PHE A 403 16.45 -26.39 -0.60
N CYS A 404 15.86 -26.46 -1.79
CA CYS A 404 14.78 -27.39 -2.12
C CYS A 404 15.10 -27.98 -3.51
N SER A 405 15.42 -29.26 -3.67
CA SER A 405 15.07 -30.46 -2.89
C SER A 405 16.30 -31.37 -2.68
N PRO A 406 16.23 -32.38 -1.77
CA PRO A 406 16.94 -33.65 -1.99
C PRO A 406 16.50 -34.37 -3.29
#